data_AF-A0A973G5K8-F1
#
_entry.id   AF-A0A973G5K8-F1
#
_cell.length_a   1.000
_cell.length_b   1.000
_cell.length_c   1.000
_cell.angle_alpha   90.00
_cell.angle_beta   90.00
_cell.angle_gamma   90.00
#
_symmetry.space_group_name_H-M   'P 1'
#
loop_
_entity.id
_entity.type
_entity.pdbx_description
1 polymer ?
#
loop_
_entity_poly.entity_id
_entity_poly.type
_entity_poly.pdbx_seq_one_letter_code
_entity_poly.pdbx_strand_id
1 'polypeptide(L)'
;MTRTTAAALDEADRRDSITRAGRAAREPFSRGVVLPGWSDRSRWGYDAVLECYWVEMRGAAGAGTPPVRIGSEHLLTTIAALARALARAADVEDADAFLALTA
;
A
#
# COMPACT_ATOMS: atom_id res chain seq x y z
N MET A 1 6.17 -50.04 -17.15
CA MET A 1 4.74 -49.73 -17.32
C MET A 1 4.52 -48.31 -16.84
N THR A 2 4.54 -47.33 -17.75
CA THR A 2 4.52 -45.90 -17.40
C THR A 2 3.49 -45.23 -18.30
N ARG A 3 2.31 -44.95 -17.75
CA ARG A 3 1.26 -44.19 -18.45
C ARG A 3 0.38 -43.46 -17.45
N THR A 4 0.92 -42.39 -16.88
CA THR A 4 0.15 -41.40 -16.10
C THR A 4 0.69 -40.01 -16.40
N THR A 5 0.54 -39.52 -17.63
CA THR A 5 1.09 -38.21 -18.04
C THR A 5 0.29 -37.58 -19.18
N ALA A 6 -1.00 -37.30 -18.95
CA ALA A 6 -1.74 -36.37 -19.79
C ALA A 6 -2.81 -35.62 -19.00
N ALA A 7 -3.73 -36.35 -18.34
CA ALA A 7 -4.80 -35.72 -17.55
C ALA A 7 -4.30 -34.97 -16.30
N ALA A 8 -3.26 -35.48 -15.64
CA ALA A 8 -2.67 -34.84 -14.46
C ALA A 8 -1.89 -33.54 -14.78
N LEU A 9 -1.41 -33.39 -16.01
CA LEU A 9 -0.73 -32.19 -16.49
C LEU A 9 -1.73 -31.11 -16.90
N ASP A 10 -2.86 -31.48 -17.51
CA ASP A 10 -3.96 -30.56 -17.87
C ASP A 10 -4.63 -29.94 -16.63
N GLU A 11 -4.77 -30.72 -15.55
CA GLU A 11 -5.34 -30.21 -14.31
C GLU A 11 -4.34 -29.38 -13.48
N ALA A 12 -3.05 -29.67 -13.56
CA ALA A 12 -2.01 -28.82 -12.98
C ALA A 12 -1.93 -27.47 -13.72
N ASP A 13 -2.01 -27.47 -15.05
CA ASP A 13 -2.01 -26.25 -15.87
C ASP A 13 -3.28 -25.41 -15.66
N ARG A 14 -4.46 -26.06 -15.52
CA ARG A 14 -5.73 -25.39 -15.18
C ARG A 14 -5.73 -24.83 -13.76
N ARG A 15 -5.13 -25.54 -12.80
CA ARG A 15 -4.97 -25.04 -11.42
C ARG A 15 -4.00 -23.86 -11.38
N ASP A 16 -2.88 -23.95 -12.11
CA ASP A 16 -1.87 -22.88 -12.13
C ASP A 16 -2.39 -21.61 -12.81
N SER A 17 -3.25 -21.75 -13.82
CA SER A 17 -3.92 -20.62 -14.47
C SER A 17 -5.01 -19.97 -13.60
N ILE A 18 -5.69 -20.70 -12.71
CA ILE A 18 -6.61 -20.11 -11.70
C ILE A 18 -5.80 -19.33 -10.64
N THR A 19 -4.67 -19.86 -10.17
CA THR A 19 -3.79 -19.11 -9.25
C THR A 19 -3.13 -17.93 -9.94
N ARG A 20 -2.73 -18.02 -11.21
CA ARG A 20 -2.08 -16.92 -11.95
C ARG A 20 -3.07 -15.84 -12.37
N ALA A 21 -4.32 -16.19 -12.70
CA ALA A 21 -5.40 -15.23 -12.94
C ALA A 21 -5.92 -14.60 -11.64
N GLY A 22 -5.92 -15.32 -10.51
CA GLY A 22 -6.13 -14.74 -9.18
C GLY A 22 -4.96 -13.88 -8.69
N ARG A 23 -3.74 -14.16 -9.18
CA ARG A 23 -2.50 -13.40 -8.95
C ARG A 23 -2.19 -12.36 -10.05
N ALA A 24 -3.14 -12.13 -10.96
CA ALA A 24 -3.42 -10.78 -11.42
C ALA A 24 -4.07 -9.94 -10.28
N ALA A 25 -3.96 -10.41 -9.04
CA ALA A 25 -3.69 -9.68 -7.80
C ALA A 25 -3.90 -8.18 -8.00
N ARG A 26 -5.09 -7.73 -7.63
CA ARG A 26 -5.39 -6.33 -7.33
C ARG A 26 -4.11 -5.68 -6.82
N GLU A 27 -3.55 -4.75 -7.59
CA GLU A 27 -2.43 -3.96 -7.10
C GLU A 27 -2.81 -3.46 -5.70
N PRO A 28 -1.91 -3.57 -4.71
CA PRO A 28 -2.18 -3.04 -3.38
C PRO A 28 -2.63 -1.59 -3.57
N PHE A 29 -3.83 -1.29 -3.06
CA PHE A 29 -4.43 0.04 -3.23
C PHE A 29 -3.39 1.06 -2.77
N SER A 30 -3.03 1.99 -3.66
CA SER A 30 -2.13 3.07 -3.35
C SER A 30 -2.53 4.34 -4.09
N ARG A 31 -2.29 5.49 -3.45
CA ARG A 31 -2.59 6.81 -3.97
C ARG A 31 -1.50 7.80 -3.58
N GLY A 32 -1.37 8.86 -4.37
CA GLY A 32 -0.48 9.98 -4.03
C GLY A 32 -0.96 10.70 -2.77
N VAL A 33 -0.03 11.31 -2.05
CA VAL A 33 -0.32 12.24 -0.95
C VAL A 33 0.21 13.61 -1.35
N VAL A 34 -0.67 14.61 -1.35
CA VAL A 34 -0.30 16.00 -1.61
C VAL A 34 -0.35 16.76 -0.30
N LEU A 35 0.82 17.06 0.26
CA LEU A 35 0.96 17.81 1.50
C LEU A 35 2.05 18.89 1.31
N PRO A 36 1.81 20.16 1.68
CA PRO A 36 2.80 21.23 1.54
C PRO A 36 4.13 20.87 2.21
N GLY A 37 5.26 21.15 1.53
CA GLY A 37 6.59 20.81 2.03
C GLY A 37 7.04 19.37 1.73
N TRP A 38 6.15 18.53 1.19
CA TRP A 38 6.44 17.14 0.82
C TRP A 38 6.46 16.96 -0.70
N SER A 39 7.19 15.94 -1.16
CA SER A 39 7.28 15.59 -2.57
C SER A 39 5.99 14.94 -3.06
N ASP A 40 5.68 15.21 -4.33
CA ASP A 40 4.69 14.52 -5.19
C ASP A 40 4.87 12.99 -5.28
N ARG A 41 6.05 12.47 -4.90
CA ARG A 41 6.34 11.04 -4.81
C ARG A 41 5.87 10.40 -3.49
N SER A 42 5.27 11.19 -2.60
CA SER A 42 4.66 10.69 -1.36
C SER A 42 3.40 9.90 -1.68
N ARG A 43 3.17 8.83 -0.93
CA ARG A 43 2.11 7.85 -1.25
C ARG A 43 1.58 7.20 0.00
N TRP A 44 0.32 6.81 -0.04
CA TRP A 44 -0.34 6.02 0.98
C TRP A 44 -1.05 4.83 0.33
N GLY A 45 -1.44 3.85 1.14
CA GLY A 45 -2.14 2.69 0.62
C GLY A 45 -2.73 1.80 1.69
N TYR A 46 -3.26 0.67 1.22
CA TYR A 46 -3.87 -0.37 2.04
C TYR A 46 -3.24 -1.73 1.72
N ASP A 47 -2.75 -2.39 2.77
CA ASP A 47 -2.28 -3.76 2.74
C ASP A 47 -3.48 -4.69 2.94
N ALA A 48 -3.90 -5.38 1.89
CA ALA A 48 -5.06 -6.27 1.94
C ALA A 48 -4.78 -7.60 2.68
N VAL A 49 -3.52 -7.94 2.95
CA VAL A 49 -3.17 -9.16 3.70
C VAL A 49 -3.25 -8.89 5.20
N LEU A 50 -2.75 -7.73 5.63
CA LEU A 50 -2.76 -7.30 7.04
C LEU A 50 -3.99 -6.46 7.42
N GLU A 51 -4.83 -6.15 6.44
CA GLU A 51 -6.02 -5.32 6.56
C GLU A 51 -5.76 -3.94 7.20
N CYS A 52 -4.63 -3.31 6.86
CA CYS A 52 -4.19 -2.05 7.46
C CYS A 52 -3.67 -1.02 6.45
N TYR A 53 -3.65 0.24 6.85
CA TYR A 53 -3.19 1.38 6.04
C TYR A 53 -1.74 1.73 6.35
N TRP A 54 -1.05 2.25 5.34
CA TRP A 54 0.35 2.69 5.42
C TRP A 54 0.55 4.03 4.68
N VAL A 55 1.61 4.77 5.02
CA VAL A 55 2.05 5.96 4.28
C VAL A 55 3.58 6.06 4.21
N GLU A 56 4.07 6.54 3.07
CA GLU A 56 5.46 6.89 2.81
C GLU A 56 5.51 8.33 2.28
N MET A 57 6.01 9.25 3.11
CA MET A 57 6.24 10.63 2.73
C MET A 57 7.70 10.87 2.41
N ARG A 58 7.95 11.61 1.33
CA ARG A 58 9.30 12.00 0.92
C ARG A 58 9.46 13.50 1.06
N GLY A 59 10.53 13.95 1.71
CA GLY A 59 10.85 15.38 1.76
C GLY A 59 11.01 15.95 0.34
N ALA A 60 10.59 17.19 0.14
CA ALA A 60 10.87 17.90 -1.10
C ALA A 60 12.38 18.06 -1.31
N ALA A 61 12.82 18.09 -2.58
CA ALA A 61 14.23 18.24 -2.91
C ALA A 61 14.81 19.53 -2.27
N GLY A 62 15.87 19.40 -1.48
CA GLY A 62 16.51 20.53 -0.80
C GLY A 62 15.81 21.02 0.49
N ALA A 63 14.68 20.43 0.89
CA ALA A 63 13.95 20.85 2.09
C ALA A 63 14.59 20.39 3.42
N GLY A 64 15.49 19.40 3.39
CA GLY A 64 16.08 18.81 4.59
C GLY A 64 15.10 18.02 5.47
N THR A 65 13.82 17.94 5.08
CA THR A 65 12.78 17.20 5.80
C THR A 65 13.07 15.69 5.73
N PRO A 66 13.19 14.99 6.87
CA PRO A 66 13.39 13.55 6.88
C PRO A 66 12.16 12.83 6.31
N PRO A 67 12.35 11.69 5.61
CA PRO A 67 11.22 10.90 5.14
C PRO A 67 10.41 10.35 6.32
N VAL A 68 9.09 10.35 6.19
CA VAL A 68 8.18 9.73 7.15
C VAL A 68 7.69 8.41 6.58
N ARG A 69 7.80 7.35 7.35
CA ARG A 69 7.25 6.04 7.01
C ARG A 69 6.41 5.52 8.17
N ILE A 70 5.15 5.24 7.89
CA ILE A 70 4.24 4.53 8.78
C ILE A 70 3.85 3.28 8.01
N GLY A 71 4.56 2.18 8.29
CA GLY A 71 4.34 0.91 7.60
C GLY A 71 3.23 0.07 8.22
N SER A 72 2.96 -1.07 7.58
CA SER A 72 1.93 -2.03 8.01
C SER A 72 2.17 -2.59 9.42
N GLU A 73 3.40 -2.52 9.95
CA GLU A 73 3.75 -2.88 11.33
C GLU A 73 3.00 -2.09 12.40
N HIS A 74 2.43 -0.92 12.05
CA HIS A 74 1.61 -0.13 12.96
C HIS A 74 0.13 -0.57 12.99
N LEU A 75 -0.29 -1.46 12.09
CA LEU A 75 -1.64 -2.06 12.04
C LEU A 75 -2.78 -1.03 12.14
N LEU A 76 -2.64 0.10 11.45
CA LEU A 76 -3.65 1.15 11.44
C LEU A 76 -4.82 0.74 10.53
N THR A 77 -5.90 0.22 11.10
CA THR A 77 -7.03 -0.35 10.34
C THR A 77 -8.01 0.69 9.78
N THR A 78 -7.80 1.98 10.07
CA THR A 78 -8.67 3.06 9.60
C THR A 78 -7.87 4.22 9.01
N ILE A 79 -8.42 4.88 7.99
CA ILE A 79 -7.84 6.11 7.42
C ILE A 79 -7.69 7.20 8.47
N ALA A 80 -8.63 7.33 9.40
CA ALA A 80 -8.54 8.32 10.48
C ALA A 80 -7.37 8.06 11.44
N ALA A 81 -7.07 6.79 11.73
CA ALA A 81 -5.89 6.44 12.53
C ALA A 81 -4.59 6.75 11.77
N LEU A 82 -4.53 6.46 10.47
CA LEU A 82 -3.40 6.83 9.62
C LEU A 82 -3.21 8.35 9.56
N ALA A 83 -4.28 9.12 9.39
CA ALA A 83 -4.24 10.59 9.33
C ALA A 83 -3.64 11.20 10.61
N ARG A 84 -4.05 10.74 11.80
CA ARG A 84 -3.49 11.21 13.07
C ARG A 84 -2.03 10.83 13.25
N ALA A 85 -1.64 9.63 12.81
CA ALA A 85 -0.26 9.20 12.87
C ALA A 85 0.62 10.03 11.92
N LEU A 86 0.13 10.30 10.71
CA LEU A 86 0.78 11.17 9.74
C LEU A 86 0.90 12.61 10.24
N ALA A 87 -0.18 13.18 10.79
CA ALA A 87 -0.18 14.54 11.34
C ALA A 87 0.93 14.74 12.38
N ARG A 88 1.05 13.80 13.33
CA ARG A 88 2.11 13.82 14.34
C ARG A 88 3.51 13.64 13.77
N ALA A 89 3.67 12.78 12.77
CA ALA A 89 4.98 12.49 12.19
C ALA A 89 5.47 13.58 11.23
N ALA A 90 4.54 14.24 10.54
CA ALA A 90 4.81 15.29 9.56
C ALA A 90 4.69 16.71 10.13
N ASP A 91 4.32 16.84 11.42
CA ASP A 91 4.10 18.11 12.12
C ASP A 91 3.11 19.03 11.39
N VAL A 92 1.93 18.48 11.07
CA VAL A 92 0.82 19.19 10.41
C VAL A 92 -0.49 18.99 11.19
N GLU A 93 -1.49 19.79 10.88
CA GLU A 93 -2.82 19.65 11.46
C GLU A 93 -3.51 18.33 11.05
N ASP A 94 -4.28 17.75 11.97
CA ASP A 94 -5.04 16.50 11.76
C ASP A 94 -5.96 16.59 10.53
N ALA A 95 -6.58 17.75 10.30
CA ALA A 95 -7.48 17.98 9.18
C ALA A 95 -6.73 17.97 7.84
N ASP A 96 -5.55 18.58 7.77
CA ASP A 96 -4.74 18.64 6.56
C ASP A 96 -4.22 17.24 6.19
N ALA A 97 -3.77 16.47 7.19
CA ALA A 97 -3.36 15.08 6.98
C ALA A 97 -4.52 14.20 6.49
N PHE A 98 -5.72 14.38 7.05
CA PHE A 98 -6.91 13.64 6.61
C PHE A 98 -7.31 13.99 5.17
N LEU A 99 -7.31 15.27 4.81
CA LEU A 99 -7.61 15.72 3.45
C LEU A 99 -6.57 15.19 2.45
N ALA A 100 -5.28 15.23 2.80
CA ALA A 100 -4.20 14.73 1.94
C ALA A 100 -4.30 13.21 1.65
N LEU A 101 -4.92 12.44 2.56
CA LEU A 101 -5.17 11.00 2.38
C LEU A 101 -6.50 10.70 1.68
N THR A 102 -7.40 11.66 1.50
CA THR A 102 -8.75 11.40 0.97
C THR A 102 -9.09 12.15 -0.31
N ALA A 103 -8.20 13.05 -0.73
CA ALA A 103 -8.26 13.75 -2.02
C ALA A 103 -8.09 12.83 -3.25
#